data_AF-A0A1F9Q2W9-F1
#
_entry.id   AF-A0A1F9Q2W9-F1
#
_cell.length_a   1.000
_cell.length_b   1.000
_cell.length_c   1.000
_cell.angle_alpha   90.00
_cell.angle_beta   90.00
_cell.angle_gamma   90.00
#
_symmetry.space_group_name_H-M   'P 1'
#
loop_
_entity.id
_entity.type
_entity.pdbx_description
1 polymer ?
#
loop_
_entity_poly.entity_id
_entity_poly.type
_entity_poly.pdbx_seq_one_letter_code
_entity_poly.pdbx_strand_id
1 'polypeptide(L)'
;MSRVDDILNRIDALEKELREELRTIEPRLRYTIQDRKVRFSAEVKKRHKLLVKRWFDYVYDSGFMIVLTIPLVWSALIPMLILDAAIGLYQLICFPVYGIPFVKRREYIVFDRHSLSYLNFIEKVNCTYCAYFNGVMGYVREVAARTEQYWCPIRHARPVKPTHSRYRQFFPYGDAEAYRSGLAEVRKRFEDLKPPEEDTGA
;
A
#
# COMPACT_ATOMS: atom_id res chain seq x y z
N MET A 1 28.44 5.59 -9.03
CA MET A 1 27.12 5.87 -8.40
C MET A 1 26.69 7.28 -8.76
N SER A 2 25.46 7.47 -9.22
CA SER A 2 24.93 8.81 -9.55
C SER A 2 24.38 9.52 -8.29
N ARG A 3 24.26 10.86 -8.32
CA ARG A 3 23.60 11.63 -7.24
C ARG A 3 22.15 11.19 -6.99
N VAL A 4 21.48 10.67 -8.03
CA VAL A 4 20.13 10.12 -7.92
C VAL A 4 20.13 8.86 -7.05
N ASP A 5 21.12 7.99 -7.21
CA ASP A 5 21.23 6.76 -6.44
C ASP A 5 21.51 7.06 -4.96
N ASP A 6 22.30 8.09 -4.65
CA ASP A 6 22.52 8.57 -3.28
C ASP A 6 21.22 9.06 -2.61
N ILE A 7 20.44 9.88 -3.31
CA ILE A 7 19.15 10.36 -2.82
C ILE A 7 18.19 9.19 -2.55
N LEU A 8 18.10 8.22 -3.47
CA LEU A 8 17.24 7.05 -3.31
C LEU A 8 17.67 6.20 -2.10
N ASN A 9 18.98 6.05 -1.85
CA ASN A 9 19.48 5.34 -0.68
C ASN A 9 19.13 6.05 0.63
N ARG A 10 19.22 7.39 0.67
CA ARG A 10 18.85 8.19 1.85
C ARG A 10 17.35 8.12 2.12
N ILE A 11 16.51 8.16 1.08
CA ILE A 11 15.07 7.98 1.21
C ILE A 11 14.76 6.62 1.85
N ASP A 12 15.40 5.54 1.40
CA ASP A 12 15.20 4.20 1.96
C ASP A 12 15.59 4.09 3.44
N ALA A 13 16.74 4.68 3.79
CA ALA A 13 17.19 4.73 5.17
C ALA A 13 16.19 5.49 6.07
N LEU A 14 15.72 6.66 5.60
CA LEU A 14 14.71 7.46 6.31
C LEU A 14 13.35 6.76 6.40
N GLU A 15 12.93 6.04 5.36
CA GLU A 15 11.70 5.25 5.40
C GLU A 15 11.79 4.11 6.42
N LYS A 16 12.95 3.44 6.53
CA LYS A 16 13.18 2.39 7.51
C LYS A 16 13.19 2.95 8.93
N GLU A 17 13.89 4.05 9.15
CA GLU A 17 13.93 4.76 10.43
C GLU A 17 12.52 5.20 10.86
N LEU A 18 11.76 5.80 9.94
CA LEU A 18 10.37 6.19 10.20
C LEU A 18 9.49 4.99 10.59
N ARG A 19 9.62 3.85 9.91
CA ARG A 19 8.86 2.64 10.26
C ARG A 19 9.19 2.14 11.66
N GLU A 20 10.45 2.22 12.06
CA GLU A 20 10.90 1.78 13.38
C GLU A 20 10.45 2.73 14.50
N GLU A 21 10.51 4.04 14.25
CA GLU A 21 9.96 5.05 15.17
C GLU A 21 8.45 4.89 15.34
N LEU A 22 7.71 4.65 14.24
CA LEU A 22 6.27 4.39 14.31
C LEU A 22 5.95 3.17 15.18
N ARG A 23 6.71 2.07 15.04
CA ARG A 23 6.58 0.88 15.91
C ARG A 23 6.88 1.18 17.37
N THR A 24 7.87 2.05 17.63
CA THR A 24 8.25 2.44 18.99
C THR A 24 7.19 3.34 19.66
N ILE A 25 6.45 4.12 18.86
CA ILE A 25 5.34 4.95 19.34
C ILE A 25 4.08 4.12 19.63
N GLU A 26 3.83 3.01 18.92
CA GLU A 26 2.65 2.16 19.10
C GLU A 26 2.33 1.82 20.58
N PRO A 27 3.26 1.33 21.42
CA PRO A 27 2.97 1.05 22.83
C PRO A 27 2.65 2.29 23.67
N ARG A 28 3.08 3.50 23.26
CA ARG A 28 2.77 4.77 23.95
C ARG A 28 1.35 5.26 23.66
N LEU A 29 0.72 4.80 22.58
CA LEU A 29 -0.61 5.25 22.13
C LEU A 29 -1.79 4.49 22.79
N ARG A 30 -1.56 3.72 23.86
CA ARG A 30 -2.57 2.97 24.63
C ARG A 30 -3.43 2.00 23.78
N TYR A 31 -2.90 1.54 22.65
CA TYR A 31 -3.43 0.42 21.87
C TYR A 31 -2.33 -0.62 21.65
N THR A 32 -2.71 -1.89 21.54
CA THR A 32 -1.79 -2.98 21.22
C THR A 32 -2.26 -3.64 19.93
N ILE A 33 -1.36 -3.82 18.97
CA ILE A 33 -1.63 -4.61 17.76
C ILE A 33 -1.25 -6.06 18.09
N GLN A 34 -2.24 -6.91 18.36
CA GLN A 34 -2.05 -8.37 18.45
C GLN A 34 -2.67 -9.02 17.22
N ASP A 35 -1.90 -9.79 16.46
CA ASP A 35 -2.37 -10.53 15.27
C ASP A 35 -3.20 -9.69 14.29
N ARG A 36 -2.70 -8.48 13.96
CA ARG A 36 -3.36 -7.50 13.08
C ARG A 36 -4.70 -6.96 13.61
N LYS A 37 -5.03 -7.19 14.88
CA LYS A 37 -6.19 -6.61 15.56
C LYS A 37 -5.72 -5.58 16.57
N VAL A 38 -6.14 -4.33 16.35
CA VAL A 38 -5.90 -3.22 17.30
C VAL A 38 -6.81 -3.39 18.52
N ARG A 39 -6.21 -3.63 19.69
CA ARG A 39 -6.89 -3.68 20.99
C ARG A 39 -6.64 -2.39 21.75
N PHE A 40 -7.66 -1.56 21.87
CA PHE A 40 -7.63 -0.37 22.72
C PHE A 40 -7.85 -0.74 24.19
N SER A 41 -7.14 -0.05 25.09
CA SER A 41 -7.41 -0.09 26.54
C SER A 41 -8.86 0.33 26.86
N ALA A 42 -9.41 -0.22 27.95
CA ALA A 42 -10.82 -0.02 28.33
C ALA A 42 -11.18 1.47 28.58
N GLU A 43 -10.22 2.26 29.03
CA GLU A 43 -10.37 3.69 29.30
C GLU A 43 -10.53 4.52 28.01
N VAL A 44 -9.77 4.16 26.96
CA VAL A 44 -9.86 4.79 25.64
C VAL A 44 -11.18 4.43 24.95
N LYS A 45 -11.65 3.18 25.08
CA LYS A 45 -12.97 2.78 24.55
C LYS A 45 -14.12 3.57 25.18
N LYS A 46 -14.05 3.86 26.49
CA LYS A 46 -15.06 4.70 27.18
C LYS A 46 -15.07 6.13 26.65
N ARG A 47 -13.90 6.77 26.50
CA ARG A 47 -13.80 8.11 25.91
C ARG A 47 -14.28 8.16 24.45
N HIS A 48 -13.93 7.14 23.67
CA HIS A 48 -14.39 7.02 22.29
C HIS A 48 -15.91 6.94 22.16
N LYS A 49 -16.57 6.19 23.05
CA LYS A 49 -18.05 6.10 23.07
C LYS A 49 -18.72 7.44 23.35
N LEU A 50 -18.08 8.33 24.12
CA LEU A 50 -18.61 9.67 24.41
C LEU A 50 -18.52 10.64 23.23
N LEU A 51 -17.67 10.35 22.23
CA LEU A 51 -17.46 11.18 21.05
C LEU A 51 -18.18 10.66 19.80
N VAL A 52 -18.94 9.57 19.92
CA VAL A 52 -19.70 9.00 18.80
C VAL A 52 -20.78 9.98 18.39
N LYS A 53 -20.65 10.59 17.21
CA LYS A 53 -21.74 11.33 16.58
C LYS A 53 -22.88 10.36 16.21
N ARG A 54 -24.13 10.77 16.43
CA ARG A 54 -25.28 10.01 15.93
C ARG A 54 -25.25 10.04 14.40
N TRP A 55 -25.62 8.92 13.78
CA TRP A 55 -25.58 8.79 12.32
C TRP A 55 -26.50 9.80 11.61
N PHE A 56 -27.61 10.21 12.24
CA PHE A 56 -28.51 11.25 11.71
C PHE A 56 -27.86 12.64 11.71
N ASP A 57 -27.11 13.01 12.75
CA ASP A 57 -26.40 14.29 12.81
C ASP A 57 -25.29 14.34 11.75
N TYR A 58 -24.65 13.20 11.47
CA TYR A 58 -23.65 13.08 10.40
C TYR A 58 -24.24 13.26 8.99
N VAL A 59 -25.40 12.64 8.71
CA VAL A 59 -26.06 12.76 7.40
C VAL A 59 -26.67 14.17 7.20
N TYR A 60 -27.17 14.79 8.26
CA TYR A 60 -27.73 16.15 8.21
C TYR A 60 -26.65 17.23 8.07
N ASP A 61 -25.52 17.12 8.79
CA ASP A 61 -24.35 18.02 8.67
C ASP A 61 -23.69 17.95 7.28
N SER A 62 -23.86 16.84 6.56
CA SER A 62 -23.20 16.62 5.25
C SER A 62 -23.82 17.44 4.12
N GLY A 63 -25.03 17.98 4.28
CA GLY A 63 -25.71 18.74 3.23
C GLY A 63 -26.25 17.88 2.07
N PHE A 64 -27.40 18.29 1.52
CA PHE A 64 -28.16 17.53 0.51
C PHE A 64 -27.34 17.15 -0.73
N MET A 65 -26.48 18.05 -1.20
CA MET A 65 -25.64 17.81 -2.38
C MET A 65 -24.66 16.63 -2.17
N ILE A 66 -24.14 16.43 -0.95
CA ILE A 66 -23.23 15.32 -0.67
C ILE A 66 -23.98 13.98 -0.78
N VAL A 67 -25.20 13.91 -0.25
CA VAL A 67 -26.03 12.70 -0.32
C VAL A 67 -26.31 12.30 -1.77
N LEU A 68 -26.54 13.28 -2.65
CA LEU A 68 -26.79 13.03 -4.07
C LEU A 68 -25.56 12.43 -4.79
N THR A 69 -24.34 12.70 -4.30
CA THR A 69 -23.11 12.14 -4.88
C THR A 69 -22.81 10.72 -4.41
N ILE A 70 -23.47 10.23 -3.36
CA ILE A 70 -23.22 8.89 -2.81
C ILE A 70 -23.35 7.79 -3.88
N PRO A 71 -24.43 7.71 -4.69
CA PRO A 71 -24.54 6.68 -5.73
C PRO A 71 -23.37 6.70 -6.73
N LEU A 72 -22.85 7.89 -7.07
CA LEU A 72 -21.73 8.05 -7.97
C LEU A 72 -20.40 7.59 -7.34
N VAL A 73 -20.19 7.88 -6.05
CA VAL A 73 -19.01 7.37 -5.33
C VAL A 73 -19.06 5.84 -5.29
N TRP A 74 -20.21 5.26 -4.96
CA TRP A 74 -20.34 3.81 -4.85
C TRP A 74 -20.32 3.09 -6.20
N SER A 75 -20.69 3.73 -7.30
CA SER A 75 -20.58 3.13 -8.64
C SER A 75 -19.14 2.82 -9.01
N ALA A 76 -18.16 3.60 -8.51
CA ALA A 76 -16.73 3.34 -8.72
C ALA A 76 -16.25 2.05 -8.06
N LEU A 77 -17.01 1.46 -7.12
CA LEU A 77 -16.65 0.17 -6.49
C LEU A 77 -16.61 -0.97 -7.50
N ILE A 78 -17.54 -0.97 -8.47
CA ILE A 78 -17.64 -2.01 -9.48
C ILE A 78 -16.38 -2.10 -10.36
N PRO A 79 -15.93 -1.03 -11.04
CA PRO A 79 -14.69 -1.09 -11.82
C PRO A 79 -13.47 -1.38 -10.94
N MET A 80 -13.46 -0.96 -9.67
CA MET A 80 -12.38 -1.26 -8.74
C MET A 80 -12.28 -2.75 -8.41
N LEU A 81 -13.42 -3.42 -8.21
CA LEU A 81 -13.47 -4.88 -7.99
C LEU A 81 -13.02 -5.65 -9.23
N ILE A 82 -13.44 -5.20 -10.41
CA ILE A 82 -13.01 -5.80 -11.68
C ILE A 82 -11.49 -5.67 -11.84
N LEU A 83 -10.93 -4.49 -11.56
CA LEU A 83 -9.48 -4.27 -11.61
C LEU A 83 -8.73 -5.17 -10.61
N ASP A 84 -9.19 -5.25 -9.36
CA ASP A 84 -8.56 -6.11 -8.34
C ASP A 84 -8.53 -7.58 -8.77
N ALA A 85 -9.67 -8.09 -9.26
CA ALA A 85 -9.78 -9.46 -9.76
C ALA A 85 -8.90 -9.71 -10.99
N ALA A 86 -8.91 -8.78 -11.96
CA ALA A 86 -8.10 -8.88 -13.17
C ALA A 86 -6.61 -8.90 -12.85
N ILE A 87 -6.15 -8.06 -11.92
CA ILE A 87 -4.74 -8.01 -11.49
C ILE A 87 -4.36 -9.25 -10.68
N GLY A 88 -5.26 -9.77 -9.84
CA GLY A 88 -5.08 -11.05 -9.17
C GLY A 88 -4.88 -12.20 -10.16
N LEU A 89 -5.73 -12.29 -11.19
CA LEU A 89 -5.64 -13.30 -12.23
C LEU A 89 -4.37 -13.14 -13.10
N TYR A 90 -4.06 -11.90 -13.50
CA TYR A 90 -2.83 -11.57 -14.21
C TYR A 90 -1.60 -12.06 -13.45
N GLN A 91 -1.52 -11.78 -12.15
CA GLN A 91 -0.42 -12.24 -11.33
C GLN A 91 -0.37 -13.76 -11.25
N LEU A 92 -1.50 -14.42 -11.00
CA LEU A 92 -1.59 -15.87 -10.88
C LEU A 92 -1.09 -16.60 -12.14
N ILE A 93 -1.37 -16.05 -13.32
CA ILE A 93 -1.00 -16.67 -14.60
C ILE A 93 0.42 -16.26 -15.01
N CYS A 94 0.72 -14.96 -15.01
CA CYS A 94 1.94 -14.43 -15.63
C CYS A 94 3.16 -14.52 -14.72
N PHE A 95 3.01 -14.31 -13.40
CA PHE A 95 4.17 -14.24 -12.51
C PHE A 95 4.93 -15.57 -12.39
N PRO A 96 4.27 -16.74 -12.29
CA PRO A 96 4.97 -18.03 -12.34
C PRO A 96 5.73 -18.24 -13.65
N VAL A 97 5.15 -17.84 -14.78
CA VAL A 97 5.77 -17.99 -16.12
C VAL A 97 7.04 -17.14 -16.23
N TYR A 98 7.04 -15.96 -15.63
CA TYR A 98 8.18 -15.02 -15.69
C TYR A 98 9.15 -15.14 -14.52
N GLY A 99 8.85 -15.96 -13.51
CA GLY A 99 9.65 -16.06 -12.28
C GLY A 99 9.60 -14.81 -11.40
N ILE A 100 8.54 -14.00 -11.51
CA ILE A 100 8.34 -12.80 -10.69
C ILE A 100 7.71 -13.20 -9.34
N PRO A 101 8.18 -12.69 -8.19
CA PRO A 101 7.58 -13.02 -6.91
C PRO A 101 6.20 -12.38 -6.75
N PHE A 102 5.29 -13.11 -6.12
CA PHE A 102 3.93 -12.65 -5.85
C PHE A 102 3.90 -11.44 -4.91
N VAL A 103 3.04 -10.48 -5.22
CA VAL A 103 2.66 -9.36 -4.36
C VAL A 103 1.59 -9.84 -3.40
N LYS A 104 1.88 -9.76 -2.10
CA LYS A 104 0.93 -10.17 -1.05
C LYS A 104 -0.11 -9.07 -0.86
N ARG A 105 -1.32 -9.28 -1.40
CA ARG A 105 -2.46 -8.35 -1.28
C ARG A 105 -2.75 -7.89 0.17
N ARG A 106 -2.55 -8.78 1.14
CA ARG A 106 -2.73 -8.50 2.59
C ARG A 106 -1.81 -7.44 3.19
N GLU A 107 -0.70 -7.11 2.52
CA GLU A 107 0.24 -6.07 2.97
C GLU A 107 -0.23 -4.66 2.55
N TYR A 108 -1.16 -4.58 1.59
CA TYR A 108 -1.66 -3.32 1.04
C TYR A 108 -3.07 -2.99 1.52
N ILE A 109 -3.93 -4.00 1.65
CA ILE A 109 -5.33 -3.82 2.05
C ILE A 109 -5.45 -4.14 3.54
N VAL A 110 -5.51 -3.09 4.36
CA VAL A 110 -5.60 -3.18 5.82
C VAL A 110 -6.92 -2.59 6.31
N PHE A 111 -7.66 -3.36 7.08
CA PHE A 111 -8.96 -2.98 7.64
C PHE A 111 -8.91 -2.92 9.18
N ASP A 112 -8.06 -2.05 9.72
CA ASP A 112 -7.84 -1.88 11.16
C ASP A 112 -8.83 -0.90 11.81
N ARG A 113 -9.29 0.09 11.05
CA ARG A 113 -10.15 1.20 11.51
C ARG A 113 -11.55 0.78 11.96
N HIS A 114 -12.00 -0.44 11.66
CA HIS A 114 -13.24 -0.98 12.25
C HIS A 114 -13.19 -1.09 13.78
N SER A 115 -11.98 -1.23 14.34
CA SER A 115 -11.74 -1.31 15.79
C SER A 115 -11.96 0.03 16.52
N LEU A 116 -12.01 1.14 15.78
CA LEU A 116 -12.25 2.47 16.32
C LEU A 116 -13.69 2.55 16.83
N SER A 117 -13.82 2.73 18.15
CA SER A 117 -15.11 2.72 18.84
C SER A 117 -15.86 4.06 18.80
N TYR A 118 -15.19 5.13 18.32
CA TYR A 118 -15.77 6.47 18.18
C TYR A 118 -16.43 6.72 16.82
N LEU A 119 -16.20 5.83 15.84
CA LEU A 119 -16.82 5.94 14.52
C LEU A 119 -18.21 5.28 14.54
N ASN A 120 -19.19 5.95 13.93
CA ASN A 120 -20.49 5.37 13.64
C ASN A 120 -20.41 4.35 12.49
N PHE A 121 -21.51 3.62 12.24
CA PHE A 121 -21.52 2.57 11.21
C PHE A 121 -21.23 3.11 9.79
N ILE A 122 -21.81 4.24 9.41
CA ILE A 122 -21.64 4.86 8.09
C ILE A 122 -20.19 5.30 7.89
N GLU A 123 -19.59 5.93 8.91
CA GLU A 123 -18.18 6.33 8.90
C GLU A 123 -17.26 5.12 8.76
N LYS A 124 -17.57 4.00 9.42
CA LYS A 124 -16.80 2.76 9.26
C LYS A 124 -16.90 2.20 7.85
N VAL A 125 -18.09 2.20 7.25
CA VAL A 125 -18.29 1.74 5.87
C VAL A 125 -17.50 2.61 4.90
N ASN A 126 -17.60 3.94 5.00
CA ASN A 126 -16.84 4.88 4.16
C ASN A 126 -15.32 4.73 4.36
N CYS A 127 -14.89 4.50 5.60
CA CYS A 127 -13.49 4.26 5.90
C CYS A 127 -12.98 2.96 5.25
N THR A 128 -13.81 1.91 5.26
CA THR A 128 -13.51 0.63 4.58
C THR A 128 -13.40 0.83 3.07
N TYR A 129 -14.33 1.60 2.50
CA TYR A 129 -14.30 1.96 1.08
C TYR A 129 -12.97 2.63 0.72
N CYS A 130 -12.58 3.69 1.43
CA CYS A 130 -11.32 4.38 1.16
C CYS A 130 -10.09 3.50 1.41
N ALA A 131 -10.09 2.67 2.47
CA ALA A 131 -9.01 1.74 2.77
C ALA A 131 -8.85 0.69 1.65
N TYR A 132 -9.96 0.17 1.14
CA TYR A 132 -9.98 -0.78 0.03
C TYR A 132 -9.42 -0.16 -1.24
N PHE A 133 -9.91 1.01 -1.65
CA PHE A 133 -9.45 1.68 -2.88
C PHE A 133 -7.97 2.00 -2.84
N ASN A 134 -7.49 2.65 -1.77
CA ASN A 134 -6.08 2.99 -1.65
C ASN A 134 -5.20 1.75 -1.55
N GLY A 135 -5.67 0.72 -0.83
CA GLY A 135 -4.97 -0.56 -0.72
C GLY A 135 -4.84 -1.27 -2.07
N VAL A 136 -5.93 -1.40 -2.84
CA VAL A 136 -5.88 -2.02 -4.16
C VAL A 136 -5.03 -1.18 -5.12
N MET A 137 -5.11 0.16 -5.11
CA MET A 137 -4.23 0.99 -5.95
C MET A 137 -2.75 0.82 -5.63
N GLY A 138 -2.39 0.70 -4.34
CA GLY A 138 -1.04 0.38 -3.92
C GLY A 138 -0.60 -1.01 -4.39
N TYR A 139 -1.47 -2.01 -4.27
CA TYR A 139 -1.23 -3.38 -4.73
C TYR A 139 -1.03 -3.44 -6.26
N VAL A 140 -1.92 -2.83 -7.04
CA VAL A 140 -1.85 -2.75 -8.51
C VAL A 140 -0.54 -2.07 -8.92
N ARG A 141 -0.18 -0.97 -8.26
CA ARG A 141 1.07 -0.24 -8.54
C ARG A 141 2.30 -1.09 -8.28
N GLU A 142 2.32 -1.89 -7.22
CA GLU A 142 3.44 -2.81 -6.96
C GLU A 142 3.50 -3.94 -8.01
N VAL A 143 2.36 -4.52 -8.39
CA VAL A 143 2.30 -5.52 -9.47
C VAL A 143 2.86 -4.95 -10.77
N ALA A 144 2.46 -3.73 -11.13
CA ALA A 144 2.97 -3.00 -12.28
C ALA A 144 4.48 -2.74 -12.15
N ALA A 145 4.96 -2.31 -10.98
CA ALA A 145 6.38 -2.05 -10.74
C ALA A 145 7.28 -3.28 -10.94
N ARG A 146 6.84 -4.47 -10.47
CA ARG A 146 7.57 -5.73 -10.68
C ARG A 146 7.51 -6.20 -12.13
N THR A 147 6.36 -5.98 -12.78
CA THR A 147 6.17 -6.25 -14.21
C THR A 147 7.08 -5.37 -15.07
N GLU A 148 7.16 -4.08 -14.75
CA GLU A 148 8.02 -3.11 -15.43
C GLU A 148 9.50 -3.46 -15.26
N GLN A 149 9.91 -3.89 -14.05
CA GLN A 149 11.27 -4.38 -13.84
C GLN A 149 11.61 -5.55 -14.79
N TYR A 150 10.67 -6.45 -15.02
CA TYR A 150 10.88 -7.59 -15.91
C TYR A 150 10.94 -7.16 -17.39
N TRP A 151 9.98 -6.35 -17.85
CA TRP A 151 9.87 -6.04 -19.27
C TRP A 151 10.80 -4.92 -19.74
N CYS A 152 10.82 -3.80 -19.02
CA CYS A 152 11.50 -2.56 -19.43
C CYS A 152 11.93 -1.72 -18.21
N PRO A 153 12.98 -2.14 -17.48
CA PRO A 153 13.48 -1.41 -16.31
C PRO A 153 14.26 -0.15 -16.72
N ILE A 154 13.63 0.84 -17.36
CA ILE A 154 14.29 2.09 -17.81
C ILE A 154 13.63 3.28 -17.12
N ARG A 155 14.44 4.16 -16.54
CA ARG A 155 13.96 5.40 -15.90
C ARG A 155 13.31 6.31 -16.93
N HIS A 156 12.29 7.07 -16.52
CA HIS A 156 11.68 8.08 -17.39
C HIS A 156 12.62 9.27 -17.63
N ALA A 157 12.55 9.84 -18.83
CA ALA A 157 13.25 11.09 -19.17
C ALA A 157 12.79 12.28 -18.31
N ARG A 158 11.51 12.26 -17.94
CA ARG A 158 10.87 13.30 -17.13
C ARG A 158 10.67 12.79 -15.71
N PRO A 159 10.80 13.65 -14.69
CA PRO A 159 10.51 13.26 -13.33
C PRO A 159 9.02 12.91 -13.20
N VAL A 160 8.74 11.70 -12.71
CA VAL A 160 7.38 11.23 -12.40
C VAL A 160 7.16 11.26 -10.89
N LYS A 161 5.94 11.61 -10.47
CA LYS A 161 5.56 11.67 -9.05
C LYS A 161 4.54 10.58 -8.71
N PRO A 162 4.67 9.92 -7.54
CA PRO A 162 5.93 9.45 -6.94
C PRO A 162 6.54 8.31 -7.77
N THR A 163 7.79 7.91 -7.50
CA THR A 163 8.40 6.70 -8.06
C THR A 163 7.93 5.44 -7.31
N HIS A 164 7.91 4.28 -7.93
CA HIS A 164 7.53 3.02 -7.26
C HIS A 164 8.77 2.34 -6.64
N SER A 165 8.53 1.34 -5.79
CA SER A 165 9.55 0.58 -5.04
C SER A 165 10.74 0.13 -5.89
N ARG A 166 10.46 -0.37 -7.10
CA ARG A 166 11.45 -0.94 -8.04
C ARG A 166 12.25 0.08 -8.85
N TYR A 167 11.90 1.36 -8.87
CA TYR A 167 12.47 2.36 -9.79
C TYR A 167 13.99 2.54 -9.64
N ARG A 168 14.55 2.24 -8.46
CA ARG A 168 16.00 2.27 -8.21
C ARG A 168 16.79 1.24 -9.03
N GLN A 169 16.17 0.10 -9.35
CA GLN A 169 16.79 -0.99 -10.12
C GLN A 169 16.86 -0.67 -11.61
N PHE A 170 16.26 0.44 -12.05
CA PHE A 170 16.11 0.75 -13.47
C PHE A 170 17.33 1.47 -14.03
N PHE A 171 17.64 1.17 -15.28
CA PHE A 171 18.68 1.78 -16.06
C PHE A 171 18.42 3.28 -16.30
N PRO A 172 19.46 4.11 -16.39
CA PRO A 172 19.31 5.50 -16.78
C PRO A 172 18.60 5.64 -18.14
N TYR A 173 17.83 6.73 -18.28
CA TYR A 173 17.19 7.03 -19.56
C TYR A 173 18.25 7.26 -20.65
N GLY A 174 18.09 6.58 -21.80
CA GLY A 174 18.98 6.72 -22.96
C GLY A 174 20.24 5.86 -22.93
N ASP A 175 20.51 5.13 -21.85
CA ASP A 175 21.68 4.25 -21.73
C ASP A 175 21.40 2.84 -22.30
N ALA A 176 21.53 2.72 -23.63
CA ALA A 176 21.26 1.47 -24.33
C ALA A 176 22.29 0.37 -24.01
N GLU A 177 23.54 0.73 -23.70
CA GLU A 177 24.62 -0.22 -23.41
C GLU A 177 24.42 -0.87 -22.05
N ALA A 178 24.13 -0.07 -21.01
CA ALA A 178 23.79 -0.59 -19.69
C ALA A 178 22.53 -1.46 -19.74
N TYR A 179 21.52 -1.03 -20.51
CA TYR A 179 20.30 -1.82 -20.71
C TYR A 179 20.61 -3.18 -21.34
N ARG A 180 21.34 -3.24 -22.45
CA ARG A 180 21.62 -4.50 -23.16
C ARG A 180 22.50 -5.45 -22.37
N SER A 181 23.49 -4.94 -21.65
CA SER A 181 24.41 -5.76 -20.85
C SER A 181 23.78 -6.25 -19.53
N GLY A 182 22.95 -5.43 -18.88
CA GLY A 182 22.42 -5.72 -17.54
C GLY A 182 21.00 -6.29 -17.48
N LEU A 183 20.24 -6.31 -18.57
CA LEU A 183 18.80 -6.63 -18.55
C LEU A 183 18.49 -8.01 -17.95
N ALA A 184 19.25 -9.03 -18.32
CA ALA A 184 19.02 -10.40 -17.84
C ALA A 184 19.14 -10.51 -16.31
N GLU A 185 20.05 -9.72 -15.73
CA GLU A 185 20.30 -9.67 -14.30
C GLU A 185 19.19 -8.89 -13.57
N VAL A 186 18.86 -7.68 -14.04
CA VAL A 186 17.79 -6.86 -13.44
C VAL A 186 16.43 -7.58 -13.48
N ARG A 187 16.16 -8.38 -14.52
CA ARG A 187 14.94 -9.20 -14.63
C ARG A 187 14.76 -10.20 -13.49
N LYS A 188 15.84 -10.70 -12.91
CA LYS A 188 15.83 -11.73 -11.86
C LYS A 188 16.05 -11.17 -10.46
N ARG A 189 16.50 -9.92 -10.37
CA ARG A 189 16.87 -9.26 -9.11
C ARG A 189 15.65 -8.92 -8.25
N PHE A 190 15.15 -9.91 -7.52
CA PHE A 190 14.04 -9.78 -6.58
C PHE A 190 14.39 -10.25 -5.16
N GLU A 191 15.67 -10.46 -4.88
CA GLU A 191 16.17 -10.97 -3.58
C GLU A 191 15.79 -10.06 -2.41
N ASP A 192 15.71 -8.76 -2.66
CA ASP A 192 15.31 -7.74 -1.69
C ASP A 192 13.83 -7.83 -1.26
N LEU A 193 13.03 -8.66 -1.94
CA LEU A 193 11.62 -8.91 -1.60
C LEU A 193 11.41 -10.18 -0.78
N LYS A 194 12.46 -11.01 -0.61
CA LYS A 194 12.35 -12.18 0.28
C LYS A 194 12.21 -11.67 1.71
N PRO A 195 11.29 -12.25 2.52
CA PRO A 195 11.32 -11.99 3.94
C PRO A 195 12.72 -12.38 4.46
N PRO A 196 13.30 -11.62 5.41
CA PRO A 196 14.51 -12.08 6.07
C PRO A 196 14.23 -13.49 6.59
N GLU A 197 15.14 -14.43 6.30
CA GLU A 197 15.07 -15.76 6.88
C GLU A 197 14.96 -15.56 8.40
N GLU A 198 13.83 -15.99 8.98
CA GLU A 198 13.73 -16.10 10.43
C GLU A 198 14.85 -17.05 10.81
N ASP A 199 15.90 -16.49 11.40
CA ASP A 199 16.97 -17.21 12.07
C ASP A 199 16.27 -18.21 12.99
N THR A 200 16.16 -19.44 12.51
CA THR A 200 15.48 -20.51 13.22
C THR A 200 16.52 -20.96 14.22
N GLY A 201 16.67 -20.16 15.28
CA GLY A 201 17.53 -20.43 16.41
C GLY A 201 17.13 -21.79 16.98
N ALA A 202 17.95 -22.79 16.66
CA ALA A 202 18.07 -24.03 17.38
C ALA A 202 18.79 -23.77 18.71
#